data_AF-A0A7C7ZTB3-F1
#
_entry.id   AF-A0A7C7ZTB3-F1
#
_cell.length_a   1.000
_cell.length_b   1.000
_cell.length_c   1.000
_cell.angle_alpha   90.00
_cell.angle_beta   90.00
_cell.angle_gamma   90.00
#
_symmetry.space_group_name_H-M   'P 1'
#
loop_
_entity.id
_entity.type
_entity.pdbx_description
1 polymer ?
#
loop_
_entity_poly.entity_id
_entity_poly.type
_entity_poly.pdbx_seq_one_letter_code
_entity_poly.pdbx_strand_id
1 'polypeptide(L)'
;MSQIQKQVLEIDDLSVIKIFEKPFTKQIINCFDDAPKTASEISHAVAFPKDKIYYHLKKLLAVNLIFIAETEIVKGIEQKRFLPVAKHFELKYKESKTSLKRISDDSQKEVTDPKNNMSDLQNNKSLKTNLRKRNINDRRMSNDRRNDDNPLTVNEHGSSNKRSVIQRRSQIERRISINEFNSLMVEKEVIKKPFINKIKSQRINNYLLNLNGITQAMTFVYTGNTVTFMQATLDNKGFNIDRVRNYQLPIKIENHQIKTLPELIINVYQQYIEKSKRKNLYLAIHSDSYQYEMTYLKTEEKLKGDFETLLVNNLSKLYSIESENSMMEFEINNTNDKNAIVCYSSKKSDIDQDYKTLVDSGLQPRYNSSIPKLLQNIYNYYNLKKNDGYALLIYIDRFKTHIVLIQENQLMESRYIHIGLNYFISRLSKLASGNVPTEEARSNVLHFLENYGISKTKNKFELQDGFPYDDARLILNELSSIMMNQMKDSINNFSIIPRAIGDNNFVFGGVYIGGPGSHIKNMDRLISDTIGNPVEKLNSITTTSFKKINNSKRDILTRVKENYILNNKKKSENKLKDVQDKIQEQKKAIEMSKSPESAKYRLARL
;
A
#
# COMPACT_ATOMS: atom_id res chain seq x y z
N MET A 1 24.24 -1.30 39.89
CA MET A 1 24.70 0.01 40.41
C MET A 1 23.49 0.74 40.94
N SER A 2 23.41 0.95 42.26
CA SER A 2 22.35 1.77 42.87
C SER A 2 22.55 3.22 42.42
N GLN A 3 21.57 3.81 41.74
CA GLN A 3 21.61 5.22 41.37
C GLN A 3 21.30 6.06 42.62
N ILE A 4 22.22 6.95 43.00
CA ILE A 4 22.06 7.85 44.15
C ILE A 4 21.39 9.14 43.65
N GLN A 5 20.39 9.63 44.38
CA GLN A 5 19.69 10.89 44.08
C GLN A 5 20.68 12.08 44.14
N LYS A 6 20.72 12.89 43.09
CA LYS A 6 21.55 14.11 43.01
C LYS A 6 20.89 15.28 43.74
N GLN A 7 21.67 16.28 44.17
CA GLN A 7 21.10 17.49 44.77
C GLN A 7 20.44 18.39 43.72
N VAL A 8 21.11 18.63 42.59
CA VAL A 8 20.61 19.47 41.48
C VAL A 8 20.81 18.75 40.15
N LEU A 9 19.81 18.79 39.26
CA LEU A 9 19.91 18.38 37.86
C LEU A 9 19.59 19.55 36.94
N GLU A 10 20.55 19.96 36.12
CA GLU A 10 20.33 20.92 35.04
C GLU A 10 19.68 20.21 33.83
N ILE A 11 18.56 20.78 33.33
CA ILE A 11 17.85 20.28 32.16
C ILE A 11 18.03 21.26 31.00
N ASP A 12 18.77 20.82 29.96
CA ASP A 12 19.08 21.63 28.77
C ASP A 12 18.28 21.19 27.52
N ASP A 13 17.68 20.00 27.53
CA ASP A 13 16.97 19.45 26.38
C ASP A 13 15.50 19.93 26.33
N LEU A 14 15.15 20.66 25.27
CA LEU A 14 13.82 21.22 25.00
C LEU A 14 12.68 20.18 25.09
N SER A 15 12.94 18.92 24.75
CA SER A 15 11.95 17.84 24.82
C SER A 15 11.67 17.39 26.25
N VAL A 16 12.69 17.44 27.10
CA VAL A 16 12.63 17.15 28.54
C VAL A 16 11.97 18.28 29.29
N ILE A 17 12.34 19.53 28.96
CA ILE A 17 11.73 20.75 29.50
C ILE A 17 10.21 20.73 29.28
N LYS A 18 9.75 20.46 28.05
CA LYS A 18 8.31 20.35 27.72
C LYS A 18 7.56 19.26 28.48
N ILE A 19 8.24 18.22 28.96
CA ILE A 19 7.63 17.13 29.73
C ILE A 19 7.63 17.49 31.22
N PHE A 20 8.72 18.09 31.71
CA PHE A 20 8.88 18.56 33.09
C PHE A 20 7.93 19.74 33.41
N GLU A 21 7.73 20.66 32.47
CA GLU A 21 6.86 21.83 32.65
C GLU A 21 5.37 21.51 32.78
N LYS A 22 4.95 20.28 32.45
CA LYS A 22 3.54 19.91 32.58
C LYS A 22 3.11 19.91 34.06
N PRO A 23 1.94 20.50 34.38
CA PRO A 23 1.50 20.64 35.78
C PRO A 23 1.38 19.28 36.48
N PHE A 24 0.88 18.27 35.77
CA PHE A 24 0.72 16.92 36.31
C PHE A 24 2.07 16.20 36.54
N THR A 25 3.09 16.49 35.72
CA THR A 25 4.44 15.95 35.93
C THR A 25 5.06 16.51 37.20
N LYS A 26 4.93 17.84 37.41
CA LYS A 26 5.40 18.50 38.63
C LYS A 26 4.70 17.96 39.88
N GLN A 27 3.39 17.71 39.80
CA GLN A 27 2.63 17.07 40.88
C GLN A 27 3.17 15.68 41.24
N ILE A 28 3.50 14.85 40.24
CA ILE A 28 4.10 13.53 40.47
C ILE A 28 5.49 13.66 41.08
N ILE A 29 6.34 14.57 40.60
CA ILE A 29 7.71 14.76 41.11
C ILE A 29 7.71 15.28 42.55
N ASN A 30 6.81 16.23 42.87
CA ASN A 30 6.71 16.81 44.21
C ASN A 30 6.12 15.84 45.24
N CYS A 31 5.48 14.76 44.79
CA CYS A 31 4.87 13.75 45.66
C CYS A 31 5.89 12.86 46.37
N PHE A 32 7.18 12.82 45.98
CA PHE A 32 8.10 11.80 46.49
C PHE A 32 8.66 12.08 47.89
N ASP A 33 8.59 13.30 48.45
CA ASP A 33 9.07 13.64 49.81
C ASP A 33 10.45 13.04 50.17
N ASP A 34 11.38 12.98 49.20
CA ASP A 34 12.70 12.33 49.31
C ASP A 34 12.71 10.83 49.70
N ALA A 35 11.56 10.15 49.62
CA ALA A 35 11.41 8.72 49.88
C ALA A 35 10.92 7.94 48.64
N PRO A 36 11.41 6.71 48.39
CA PRO A 36 10.94 5.90 47.27
C PRO A 36 9.45 5.54 47.40
N LYS A 37 8.63 5.90 46.41
CA LYS A 37 7.18 5.60 46.40
C LYS A 37 6.79 4.65 45.27
N THR A 38 5.84 3.78 45.55
CA THR A 38 5.23 2.85 44.59
C THR A 38 4.20 3.57 43.73
N ALA A 39 3.86 2.98 42.57
CA ALA A 39 2.79 3.52 41.71
C ALA A 39 1.44 3.62 42.43
N SER A 40 1.19 2.78 43.44
CA SER A 40 -0.03 2.83 44.26
C SER A 40 -0.01 4.04 45.21
N GLU A 41 1.10 4.26 45.92
CA GLU A 41 1.25 5.40 46.84
C GLU A 41 1.16 6.74 46.09
N ILE A 42 1.78 6.84 44.91
CA ILE A 42 1.71 8.03 44.04
C ILE A 42 0.27 8.25 43.55
N SER A 43 -0.44 7.17 43.19
CA SER A 43 -1.84 7.22 42.77
C SER A 43 -2.75 7.79 43.86
N HIS A 44 -2.54 7.39 45.11
CA HIS A 44 -3.28 7.93 46.25
C HIS A 44 -2.93 9.39 46.52
N ALA A 45 -1.65 9.75 46.53
CA ALA A 45 -1.20 11.10 46.84
C ALA A 45 -1.58 12.15 45.79
N VAL A 46 -1.62 11.78 44.50
CA VAL A 46 -2.03 12.68 43.40
C VAL A 46 -3.53 12.51 43.06
N ALA A 47 -4.28 11.72 43.84
CA ALA A 47 -5.71 11.42 43.64
C ALA A 47 -6.05 11.02 42.19
N PHE A 48 -5.22 10.14 41.58
CA PHE A 48 -5.32 9.78 40.17
C PHE A 48 -5.26 8.26 39.97
N PRO A 49 -5.98 7.66 39.01
CA PRO A 49 -6.02 6.20 38.86
C PRO A 49 -4.65 5.55 38.63
N LYS A 50 -4.35 4.49 39.39
CA LYS A 50 -3.08 3.74 39.35
C LYS A 50 -2.67 3.31 37.95
N ASP A 51 -3.62 2.83 37.14
CA ASP A 51 -3.37 2.35 35.77
C ASP A 51 -2.82 3.45 34.86
N LYS A 52 -3.25 4.70 35.09
CA LYS A 52 -2.77 5.85 34.33
C LYS A 52 -1.46 6.41 34.89
N ILE A 53 -1.17 6.23 36.19
CA ILE A 53 0.12 6.62 36.79
C ILE A 53 1.28 5.85 36.14
N TYR A 54 1.13 4.56 35.82
CA TYR A 54 2.16 3.79 35.12
C TYR A 54 2.57 4.39 33.78
N TYR A 55 1.64 4.99 33.03
CA TYR A 55 1.95 5.69 31.78
C TYR A 55 2.87 6.90 32.03
N HIS A 56 2.60 7.67 33.08
CA HIS A 56 3.41 8.83 33.43
C HIS A 56 4.79 8.43 33.97
N LEU A 57 4.87 7.42 34.84
CA LEU A 57 6.14 6.91 35.35
C LEU A 57 7.03 6.36 34.23
N LYS A 58 6.47 5.62 33.27
CA LYS A 58 7.21 5.13 32.10
C LYS A 58 7.76 6.28 31.26
N LYS A 59 7.00 7.36 31.13
CA LYS A 59 7.44 8.56 30.39
C LYS A 59 8.54 9.31 31.12
N LEU A 60 8.49 9.40 32.45
CA LEU A 60 9.52 10.05 33.26
C LEU A 60 10.82 9.23 33.33
N LEU A 61 10.72 7.90 33.40
CA LEU A 61 11.85 6.98 33.30
C LEU A 61 12.55 7.10 31.94
N ALA A 62 11.79 7.18 30.84
CA ALA A 62 12.35 7.30 29.50
C ALA A 62 13.16 8.58 29.28
N VAL A 63 12.93 9.59 30.14
CA VAL A 63 13.57 10.90 30.08
C VAL A 63 14.55 11.10 31.25
N ASN A 64 14.81 10.05 32.04
CA ASN A 64 15.71 10.07 33.20
C ASN A 64 15.39 11.17 34.23
N LEU A 65 14.10 11.47 34.46
CA LEU A 65 13.67 12.37 35.53
C LEU A 65 13.42 11.62 36.86
N ILE A 66 13.10 10.34 36.77
CA ILE A 66 12.96 9.42 37.91
C ILE A 66 13.74 8.14 37.62
N PHE A 67 14.06 7.37 38.66
CA PHE A 67 14.68 6.05 38.56
C PHE A 67 13.98 5.06 39.51
N ILE A 68 14.28 3.78 39.36
CA ILE A 68 13.79 2.71 40.23
C ILE A 68 14.80 2.56 41.37
N ALA A 69 14.40 2.92 42.59
CA ALA A 69 15.26 2.86 43.75
C ALA A 69 15.30 1.44 44.35
N GLU A 70 14.13 0.79 44.43
CA GLU A 70 13.97 -0.54 45.03
C GLU A 70 12.97 -1.37 44.24
N THR A 71 13.14 -2.69 44.31
CA THR A 71 12.22 -3.66 43.73
C THR A 71 11.99 -4.78 44.73
N GLU A 72 10.74 -4.97 45.13
CA GLU A 72 10.33 -5.97 46.13
C GLU A 72 9.33 -6.95 45.49
N ILE A 73 9.34 -8.21 45.92
CA ILE A 73 8.38 -9.22 45.46
C ILE A 73 7.31 -9.36 46.54
N VAL A 74 6.11 -8.83 46.27
CA VAL A 74 4.96 -8.93 47.19
C VAL A 74 3.91 -9.83 46.55
N LYS A 75 3.56 -10.93 47.22
CA LYS A 75 2.58 -11.94 46.72
C LYS A 75 2.92 -12.46 45.32
N GLY A 76 4.21 -12.66 45.02
CA GLY A 76 4.69 -13.16 43.73
C GLY A 76 4.71 -12.14 42.58
N ILE A 77 4.44 -10.86 42.85
CA ILE A 77 4.46 -9.79 41.85
C ILE A 77 5.58 -8.79 42.17
N GLU A 78 6.36 -8.44 41.14
CA GLU A 78 7.44 -7.45 41.23
C GLU A 78 6.88 -6.03 41.40
N GLN A 79 7.08 -5.45 42.58
CA GLN A 79 6.65 -4.09 42.94
C GLN A 79 7.85 -3.14 42.96
N LYS A 80 7.81 -2.14 42.08
CA LYS A 80 8.88 -1.13 41.92
C LYS A 80 8.58 0.12 42.72
N ARG A 81 9.58 0.62 43.45
CA ARG A 81 9.58 1.94 44.09
C ARG A 81 10.42 2.91 43.28
N PHE A 82 9.86 4.07 43.01
CA PHE A 82 10.46 5.11 42.17
C PHE A 82 10.95 6.26 43.04
N LEU A 83 11.99 6.96 42.59
CA LEU A 83 12.49 8.18 43.20
C LEU A 83 12.95 9.17 42.10
N PRO A 84 12.79 10.49 42.27
CA PRO A 84 13.35 11.49 41.37
C PRO A 84 14.87 11.39 41.30
N VAL A 85 15.45 11.65 40.12
CA VAL A 85 16.91 11.61 39.92
C VAL A 85 17.63 12.74 40.65
N ALA A 86 16.94 13.85 40.93
CA ALA A 86 17.46 14.94 41.74
C ALA A 86 16.40 15.57 42.65
N LYS A 87 16.83 16.25 43.71
CA LYS A 87 15.97 17.02 44.63
C LYS A 87 15.49 18.33 43.99
N HIS A 88 16.37 19.03 43.28
CA HIS A 88 16.06 20.25 42.55
C HIS A 88 16.39 20.12 41.06
N PHE A 89 15.53 20.69 40.22
CA PHE A 89 15.72 20.73 38.76
C PHE A 89 15.88 22.19 38.31
N GLU A 90 17.00 22.52 37.67
CA GLU A 90 17.26 23.84 37.11
C GLU A 90 17.12 23.82 35.59
N LEU A 91 16.41 24.79 35.02
CA LEU A 91 16.21 24.90 33.57
C LEU A 91 17.18 25.95 33.01
N LYS A 92 18.13 25.55 32.14
CA LYS A 92 18.93 26.54 31.39
C LYS A 92 18.15 27.06 30.20
N TYR A 93 17.37 28.11 30.44
CA TYR A 93 16.68 28.82 29.37
C TYR A 93 17.55 29.97 28.85
N LYS A 94 18.17 29.81 27.67
CA LYS A 94 18.68 30.97 26.90
C LYS A 94 17.50 31.59 26.14
N GLU A 95 16.81 32.49 26.82
CA GLU A 95 15.84 33.38 26.20
C GLU A 95 16.59 34.47 25.43
N SER A 96 16.65 34.38 24.10
CA SER A 96 16.86 35.58 23.29
C SER A 96 15.58 36.40 23.39
N LYS A 97 15.53 37.28 24.40
CA LYS A 97 14.53 38.34 24.49
C LYS A 97 14.68 39.28 23.30
N THR A 98 13.89 39.09 22.23
CA THR A 98 13.45 40.24 21.43
C THR A 98 12.33 40.91 22.20
N SER A 99 12.74 41.70 23.19
CA SER A 99 11.89 42.63 23.90
C SER A 99 11.26 43.60 22.89
N LEU A 100 9.93 43.52 22.79
CA LEU A 100 9.06 44.62 22.41
C LEU A 100 9.51 45.87 23.17
N LYS A 101 10.23 46.77 22.48
CA LYS A 101 10.40 48.14 22.95
C LYS A 101 9.05 48.84 22.80
N ARG A 102 8.33 48.96 23.93
CA ARG A 102 7.45 50.09 24.16
C ARG A 102 8.32 51.35 24.08
N ILE A 103 7.97 52.28 23.22
CA ILE A 103 8.44 53.66 23.32
C ILE A 103 7.24 54.43 23.88
N SER A 104 7.40 54.91 25.11
CA SER A 104 6.72 56.10 25.61
C SER A 104 7.81 57.14 25.88
N ASP A 105 7.56 58.32 25.32
CA ASP A 105 8.03 59.66 25.64
C ASP A 105 9.46 60.13 25.28
N ASP A 106 9.41 61.22 24.52
CA ASP A 106 10.28 62.41 24.46
C ASP A 106 11.79 62.26 24.28
N SER A 107 12.29 62.68 23.12
CA SER A 107 12.82 64.05 22.93
C SER A 107 13.66 64.19 21.64
N GLN A 108 13.24 65.15 20.82
CA GLN A 108 14.01 66.17 20.08
C GLN A 108 15.21 65.84 19.16
N LYS A 109 15.12 66.48 17.97
CA LYS A 109 16.17 67.03 17.07
C LYS A 109 16.91 66.05 16.15
N GLU A 110 17.31 66.39 14.94
CA GLU A 110 17.04 67.46 13.96
C GLU A 110 17.78 66.99 12.68
N VAL A 111 17.09 66.98 11.54
CA VAL A 111 17.52 67.60 10.28
C VAL A 111 19.00 67.46 9.85
N THR A 112 19.23 66.82 8.69
CA THR A 112 19.83 67.47 7.50
C THR A 112 19.98 66.45 6.36
N ASP A 113 19.13 66.61 5.35
CA ASP A 113 19.48 66.39 3.94
C ASP A 113 20.27 67.64 3.49
N PRO A 114 21.16 67.62 2.46
CA PRO A 114 20.61 67.59 1.08
C PRO A 114 21.52 67.13 -0.09
N LYS A 115 20.84 66.73 -1.19
CA LYS A 115 21.11 67.04 -2.63
C LYS A 115 22.41 66.52 -3.26
N ASN A 116 22.53 66.24 -4.55
CA ASN A 116 21.68 66.06 -5.74
C ASN A 116 22.68 65.61 -6.83
N ASN A 117 22.27 64.77 -7.79
CA ASN A 117 22.33 65.12 -9.21
C ASN A 117 21.80 63.99 -10.10
N MET A 118 20.95 64.41 -11.04
CA MET A 118 20.20 63.64 -12.03
C MET A 118 21.00 63.39 -13.32
N SER A 119 20.65 62.31 -14.03
CA SER A 119 20.15 62.32 -15.43
C SER A 119 19.84 60.87 -15.84
N ASP A 120 18.56 60.49 -15.98
CA ASP A 120 17.71 60.50 -17.20
C ASP A 120 17.81 59.16 -17.99
N LEU A 121 16.77 58.51 -18.52
CA LEU A 121 15.30 58.56 -18.40
C LEU A 121 14.74 57.37 -19.24
N GLN A 122 13.52 56.92 -18.90
CA GLN A 122 12.55 56.14 -19.71
C GLN A 122 12.71 54.60 -19.69
N ASN A 123 11.68 53.77 -19.47
CA ASN A 123 10.24 53.95 -19.31
C ASN A 123 9.67 52.62 -18.77
N ASN A 124 8.83 52.66 -17.72
CA ASN A 124 7.47 52.07 -17.76
C ASN A 124 6.75 52.27 -16.42
N LYS A 125 5.66 53.05 -16.48
CA LYS A 125 4.74 53.32 -15.40
C LYS A 125 3.87 52.11 -15.06
N SER A 126 3.63 52.02 -13.77
CA SER A 126 2.68 51.20 -13.02
C SER A 126 1.25 51.16 -13.56
N LEU A 127 0.59 50.02 -13.36
CA LEU A 127 -0.82 49.98 -12.94
C LEU A 127 -0.96 49.20 -11.63
N LYS A 128 -1.50 49.93 -10.65
CA LYS A 128 -1.88 49.52 -9.30
C LYS A 128 -2.92 48.39 -9.36
N THR A 129 -2.72 47.33 -8.58
CA THR A 129 -3.84 46.52 -8.08
C THR A 129 -3.76 46.43 -6.56
N ASN A 130 -4.85 46.87 -5.93
CA ASN A 130 -5.04 47.00 -4.50
C ASN A 130 -5.16 45.61 -3.83
N LEU A 131 -4.12 45.16 -3.13
CA LEU A 131 -4.25 44.08 -2.16
C LEU A 131 -4.60 44.69 -0.80
N ARG A 132 -5.89 44.96 -0.57
CA ARG A 132 -6.42 45.21 0.77
C ARG A 132 -6.21 43.94 1.60
N LYS A 133 -5.23 43.99 2.50
CA LYS A 133 -5.10 43.08 3.65
C LYS A 133 -6.39 43.16 4.47
N ARG A 134 -7.21 42.11 4.46
CA ARG A 134 -8.33 41.97 5.40
C ARG A 134 -7.76 41.48 6.72
N ASN A 135 -7.72 42.37 7.71
CA ASN A 135 -7.48 41.99 9.11
C ASN A 135 -8.71 41.22 9.61
N ILE A 136 -8.49 39.98 10.04
CA ILE A 136 -9.46 39.14 10.74
C ILE A 136 -9.38 39.56 12.20
N ASN A 137 -10.18 40.55 12.59
CA ASN A 137 -10.57 40.87 13.96
C ASN A 137 -11.61 41.98 13.84
N ASP A 138 -12.86 41.60 13.53
CA ASP A 138 -14.09 42.35 13.81
C ASP A 138 -15.30 41.60 13.23
N ARG A 139 -15.58 40.44 13.82
CA ARG A 139 -16.91 39.81 13.79
C ARG A 139 -17.23 39.20 15.15
N ARG A 140 -17.34 40.07 16.14
CA ARG A 140 -18.29 39.89 17.24
C ARG A 140 -19.10 41.18 17.32
N MET A 141 -20.42 41.01 17.35
CA MET A 141 -21.45 42.04 17.52
C MET A 141 -21.90 42.78 16.25
N SER A 142 -22.98 42.27 15.63
CA SER A 142 -24.23 43.02 15.46
C SER A 142 -25.29 42.09 14.84
N ASN A 143 -26.22 41.63 15.68
CA ASN A 143 -27.51 41.13 15.22
C ASN A 143 -28.46 42.32 15.32
N ASP A 144 -28.71 43.00 14.20
CA ASP A 144 -29.81 43.96 14.15
C ASP A 144 -30.34 44.07 12.71
N ARG A 145 -31.34 43.23 12.42
CA ARG A 145 -32.40 43.47 11.44
C ARG A 145 -33.63 42.67 11.87
N ARG A 146 -34.47 43.29 12.69
CA ARG A 146 -35.90 42.98 12.76
C ARG A 146 -36.63 44.27 12.41
N ASN A 147 -37.32 44.24 11.28
CA ASN A 147 -38.54 44.97 11.01
C ASN A 147 -39.28 44.09 10.00
N ASP A 148 -40.33 43.43 10.47
CA ASP A 148 -41.63 43.51 9.83
C ASP A 148 -42.69 43.03 10.82
N ASP A 149 -43.77 43.79 10.81
CA ASP A 149 -44.79 43.91 11.83
C ASP A 149 -45.86 42.80 11.78
N ASN A 150 -46.16 42.29 12.99
CA ASN A 150 -47.50 42.00 13.52
C ASN A 150 -48.27 40.69 13.13
N PRO A 151 -49.27 40.23 13.93
CA PRO A 151 -49.00 39.34 15.08
C PRO A 151 -50.05 38.20 15.31
N LEU A 152 -49.84 37.44 16.40
CA LEU A 152 -50.80 36.63 17.19
C LEU A 152 -51.35 35.31 16.61
N THR A 153 -50.93 34.18 17.21
CA THR A 153 -51.77 33.44 18.17
C THR A 153 -50.90 32.62 19.12
N VAL A 154 -51.12 32.83 20.41
CA VAL A 154 -50.60 32.05 21.54
C VAL A 154 -51.65 31.00 21.89
N ASN A 155 -51.22 29.78 22.20
CA ASN A 155 -51.74 28.84 23.22
C ASN A 155 -50.89 27.56 23.10
N GLU A 156 -49.82 27.40 23.87
CA GLU A 156 -49.77 26.83 25.23
C GLU A 156 -49.68 25.29 25.28
N HIS A 157 -48.55 24.85 25.85
CA HIS A 157 -48.28 23.67 26.69
C HIS A 157 -48.34 22.24 26.12
N GLY A 158 -47.18 21.56 26.19
CA GLY A 158 -47.08 20.09 26.12
C GLY A 158 -45.72 19.52 25.67
N SER A 159 -44.69 19.61 26.53
CA SER A 159 -43.47 18.79 26.41
C SER A 159 -43.85 17.30 26.61
N SER A 160 -43.23 16.25 26.04
CA SER A 160 -41.84 15.98 25.73
C SER A 160 -41.75 14.66 24.92
N ASN A 161 -40.59 14.41 24.31
CA ASN A 161 -40.15 13.14 23.68
C ASN A 161 -40.60 12.82 22.24
N LYS A 162 -40.13 13.64 21.29
CA LYS A 162 -39.75 13.16 19.95
C LYS A 162 -38.22 13.14 19.82
N ARG A 163 -37.60 11.97 19.99
CA ARG A 163 -36.28 11.69 19.42
C ARG A 163 -36.43 10.53 18.44
N SER A 164 -37.03 10.82 17.31
CA SER A 164 -37.00 9.97 16.13
C SER A 164 -35.53 9.73 15.75
N VAL A 165 -35.15 8.46 15.77
CA VAL A 165 -33.86 7.93 15.33
C VAL A 165 -33.62 8.39 13.88
N ILE A 166 -32.81 9.43 13.72
CA ILE A 166 -32.33 9.85 12.41
C ILE A 166 -31.35 8.76 11.93
N GLN A 167 -31.83 7.87 11.07
CA GLN A 167 -31.01 7.05 10.18
C GLN A 167 -30.18 8.00 9.31
N ARG A 168 -28.93 8.24 9.70
CA ARG A 168 -27.97 9.06 8.95
C ARG A 168 -26.75 8.27 8.47
N ARG A 169 -26.96 7.01 8.06
CA ARG A 169 -25.88 6.16 7.52
C ARG A 169 -26.17 5.44 6.19
N SER A 170 -27.20 5.83 5.46
CA SER A 170 -27.50 5.29 4.12
C SER A 170 -27.43 6.32 2.97
N GLN A 171 -26.89 7.52 3.19
CA GLN A 171 -26.88 8.59 2.16
C GLN A 171 -25.57 9.36 2.03
N ILE A 172 -24.41 8.72 2.26
CA ILE A 172 -23.11 9.32 1.95
C ILE A 172 -22.63 9.00 0.52
N GLU A 173 -23.27 8.08 -0.20
CA GLU A 173 -22.88 7.74 -1.59
C GLU A 173 -23.66 8.48 -2.69
N ARG A 174 -24.43 9.52 -2.38
CA ARG A 174 -25.08 10.38 -3.40
C ARG A 174 -25.07 11.87 -3.03
N ARG A 175 -23.91 12.43 -2.71
CA ARG A 175 -23.74 13.90 -2.63
C ARG A 175 -22.49 14.36 -3.37
N ILE A 176 -22.63 14.43 -4.69
CA ILE A 176 -22.07 15.54 -5.45
C ILE A 176 -23.29 16.28 -6.00
N SER A 177 -23.77 17.24 -5.23
CA SER A 177 -24.88 18.11 -5.61
C SER A 177 -24.46 18.98 -6.79
N ILE A 178 -25.29 18.89 -7.83
CA ILE A 178 -25.48 19.84 -8.92
C ILE A 178 -25.47 21.27 -8.36
N ASN A 179 -24.53 22.09 -8.83
CA ASN A 179 -24.65 23.54 -8.77
C ASN A 179 -24.78 24.02 -10.21
N GLU A 180 -26.02 24.21 -10.64
CA GLU A 180 -26.35 25.01 -11.83
C GLU A 180 -26.07 26.47 -11.51
N PHE A 181 -25.03 27.02 -12.12
CA PHE A 181 -24.92 28.45 -12.34
C PHE A 181 -24.83 28.66 -13.85
N ASN A 182 -25.97 29.02 -14.45
CA ASN A 182 -26.04 29.52 -15.81
C ASN A 182 -25.40 30.91 -15.87
N SER A 183 -24.28 31.03 -16.58
CA SER A 183 -23.91 32.28 -17.23
C SER A 183 -23.45 31.97 -18.66
N LEU A 184 -24.29 32.35 -19.62
CA LEU A 184 -23.97 32.40 -21.04
C LEU A 184 -22.76 33.30 -21.25
N MET A 185 -21.61 32.77 -21.67
CA MET A 185 -20.59 33.54 -22.38
C MET A 185 -19.87 32.67 -23.42
N VAL A 186 -19.89 33.22 -24.63
CA VAL A 186 -19.36 32.81 -25.93
C VAL A 186 -17.98 32.15 -25.89
N GLU A 187 -17.83 31.14 -26.74
CA GLU A 187 -16.62 30.36 -27.03
C GLU A 187 -15.37 31.22 -27.26
N LYS A 188 -14.34 30.90 -26.48
CA LYS A 188 -12.98 30.76 -27.00
C LYS A 188 -12.42 29.45 -26.46
N GLU A 189 -12.09 28.52 -27.36
CA GLU A 189 -11.35 27.30 -27.04
C GLU A 189 -9.97 27.66 -26.48
N VAL A 190 -9.93 27.86 -25.17
CA VAL A 190 -8.68 27.79 -24.41
C VAL A 190 -8.56 26.34 -23.99
N ILE A 191 -7.61 25.63 -24.60
CA ILE A 191 -7.14 24.31 -24.14
C ILE A 191 -6.80 24.45 -22.65
N LYS A 192 -7.74 24.07 -21.78
CA LYS A 192 -7.51 24.04 -20.33
C LYS A 192 -6.52 22.90 -20.10
N LYS A 193 -5.28 23.23 -19.75
CA LYS A 193 -4.30 22.25 -19.25
C LYS A 193 -4.99 21.41 -18.15
N PRO A 194 -4.89 20.07 -18.19
CA PRO A 194 -5.54 19.23 -17.20
C PRO A 194 -5.08 19.64 -15.80
N PHE A 195 -6.02 19.69 -14.87
CA PHE A 195 -5.77 20.06 -13.49
C PHE A 195 -4.78 19.05 -12.90
N ILE A 196 -3.51 19.47 -12.74
CA ILE A 196 -2.48 18.64 -12.13
C ILE A 196 -2.90 18.37 -10.68
N ASN A 197 -3.48 17.20 -10.44
CA ASN A 197 -3.73 16.72 -9.08
C ASN A 197 -2.36 16.62 -8.39
N LYS A 198 -2.09 17.52 -7.43
CA LYS A 198 -0.88 17.48 -6.63
C LYS A 198 -0.67 16.07 -6.10
N ILE A 199 0.53 15.52 -6.32
CA ILE A 199 0.96 14.24 -5.77
C ILE A 199 0.67 14.23 -4.27
N LYS A 200 -0.35 13.47 -3.85
CA LYS A 200 -0.68 13.31 -2.44
C LYS A 200 0.39 12.43 -1.82
N SER A 201 0.99 12.88 -0.72
CA SER A 201 1.97 12.06 0.00
C SER A 201 1.32 10.74 0.45
N GLN A 202 2.08 9.64 0.45
CA GLN A 202 1.60 8.32 0.91
C GLN A 202 0.97 8.39 2.31
N ARG A 203 1.52 9.21 3.21
CA ARG A 203 0.97 9.42 4.56
C ARG A 203 -0.45 10.00 4.53
N ILE A 204 -0.71 10.95 3.63
CA ILE A 204 -2.05 11.54 3.47
C ILE A 204 -3.01 10.49 2.91
N ASN A 205 -2.58 9.70 1.93
CA ASN A 205 -3.38 8.60 1.39
C ASN A 205 -3.73 7.57 2.48
N ASN A 206 -2.75 7.16 3.29
CA ASN A 206 -2.96 6.22 4.39
C ASN A 206 -3.91 6.78 5.45
N TYR A 207 -3.79 8.08 5.76
CA TYR A 207 -4.72 8.75 6.67
C TYR A 207 -6.16 8.77 6.12
N LEU A 208 -6.33 9.05 4.83
CA LEU A 208 -7.65 9.03 4.17
C LEU A 208 -8.24 7.61 4.16
N LEU A 209 -7.44 6.58 3.89
CA LEU A 209 -7.86 5.18 3.96
C LEU A 209 -8.32 4.81 5.39
N ASN A 210 -7.56 5.22 6.41
CA ASN A 210 -7.95 5.04 7.81
C ASN A 210 -9.27 5.76 8.16
N LEU A 211 -9.47 6.99 7.67
CA LEU A 211 -10.74 7.71 7.85
C LEU A 211 -11.92 7.02 7.17
N ASN A 212 -11.67 6.32 6.06
CA ASN A 212 -12.66 5.47 5.39
C ASN A 212 -12.85 4.11 6.07
N GLY A 213 -12.28 3.92 7.27
CA GLY A 213 -12.44 2.71 8.07
C GLY A 213 -11.48 1.57 7.71
N ILE A 214 -10.56 1.77 6.76
CA ILE A 214 -9.60 0.75 6.33
C ILE A 214 -8.42 0.75 7.31
N THR A 215 -8.58 0.04 8.42
CA THR A 215 -7.52 -0.14 9.43
C THR A 215 -6.87 -1.52 9.35
N GLN A 216 -7.62 -2.51 8.86
CA GLN A 216 -7.18 -3.87 8.61
C GLN A 216 -7.77 -4.35 7.29
N ALA A 217 -6.96 -5.05 6.51
CA ALA A 217 -7.36 -5.63 5.24
C ALA A 217 -7.06 -7.13 5.22
N MET A 218 -7.98 -7.89 4.63
CA MET A 218 -7.75 -9.26 4.22
C MET A 218 -8.00 -9.38 2.73
N THR A 219 -7.08 -10.03 2.06
CA THR A 219 -7.15 -10.25 0.62
C THR A 219 -7.07 -11.73 0.32
N PHE A 220 -7.90 -12.19 -0.60
CA PHE A 220 -7.85 -13.54 -1.15
C PHE A 220 -7.68 -13.44 -2.66
N VAL A 221 -6.62 -14.05 -3.17
CA VAL A 221 -6.32 -14.12 -4.61
C VAL A 221 -6.44 -15.57 -5.03
N TYR A 222 -7.48 -15.90 -5.79
CA TYR A 222 -7.78 -17.26 -6.24
C TYR A 222 -7.41 -17.44 -7.71
N THR A 223 -6.31 -18.16 -7.94
CA THR A 223 -5.71 -18.35 -9.27
C THR A 223 -5.51 -19.85 -9.51
N GLY A 224 -6.15 -20.40 -10.55
CA GLY A 224 -6.22 -21.83 -10.78
C GLY A 224 -6.87 -22.58 -9.60
N ASN A 225 -6.12 -23.47 -8.95
CA ASN A 225 -6.54 -24.19 -7.73
C ASN A 225 -5.88 -23.65 -6.45
N THR A 226 -5.17 -22.52 -6.54
CA THR A 226 -4.42 -21.95 -5.41
C THR A 226 -5.03 -20.65 -4.94
N VAL A 227 -5.22 -20.51 -3.63
CA VAL A 227 -5.69 -19.28 -2.99
C VAL A 227 -4.57 -18.69 -2.14
N THR A 228 -4.12 -17.50 -2.50
CA THR A 228 -3.19 -16.71 -1.69
C THR A 228 -3.99 -15.83 -0.74
N PHE A 229 -3.87 -16.08 0.55
CA PHE A 229 -4.43 -15.27 1.62
C PHE A 229 -3.36 -14.32 2.16
N MET A 230 -3.72 -13.05 2.33
CA MET A 230 -2.91 -12.08 3.05
C MET A 230 -3.76 -11.29 4.04
N GLN A 231 -3.21 -11.05 5.22
CA GLN A 231 -3.74 -10.12 6.22
C GLN A 231 -2.74 -9.00 6.43
N ALA A 232 -3.23 -7.76 6.43
CA ALA A 232 -2.41 -6.58 6.67
C ALA A 232 -3.12 -5.56 7.56
N THR A 233 -2.33 -4.83 8.34
CA THR A 233 -2.75 -3.66 9.13
C THR A 233 -2.28 -2.38 8.45
N LEU A 234 -3.12 -1.35 8.39
CA LEU A 234 -2.73 -0.05 7.84
C LEU A 234 -2.23 0.87 8.95
N ASP A 235 -1.01 1.37 8.81
CA ASP A 235 -0.46 2.43 9.66
C ASP A 235 -0.16 3.71 8.86
N ASN A 236 0.38 4.72 9.53
CA ASN A 236 0.69 6.01 8.90
C ASN A 236 1.77 5.92 7.83
N LYS A 237 2.59 4.87 7.82
CA LYS A 237 3.70 4.64 6.89
C LYS A 237 3.31 3.69 5.76
N GLY A 238 2.32 2.83 5.94
CA GLY A 238 1.75 1.97 4.91
C GLY A 238 1.08 0.72 5.47
N PHE A 239 0.81 -0.24 4.60
CA PHE A 239 0.35 -1.55 5.01
C PHE A 239 1.50 -2.35 5.62
N ASN A 240 1.29 -2.92 6.80
CA ASN A 240 2.16 -3.91 7.43
C ASN A 240 1.53 -5.28 7.23
N ILE A 241 2.26 -6.20 6.59
CA ILE A 241 1.77 -7.55 6.34
C ILE A 241 1.91 -8.35 7.64
N ASP A 242 0.78 -8.77 8.19
CA ASP A 242 0.75 -9.58 9.41
C ASP A 242 0.94 -11.06 9.07
N ARG A 243 0.31 -11.53 7.98
CA ARG A 243 0.28 -12.95 7.59
C ARG A 243 0.13 -13.10 6.09
N VAL A 244 0.79 -14.13 5.54
CA VAL A 244 0.56 -14.65 4.19
C VAL A 244 0.47 -16.17 4.27
N ARG A 245 -0.52 -16.77 3.61
CA ARG A 245 -0.65 -18.23 3.47
C ARG A 245 -1.13 -18.59 2.07
N ASN A 246 -0.66 -19.73 1.58
CA ASN A 246 -1.15 -20.32 0.35
C ASN A 246 -1.99 -21.55 0.69
N TYR A 247 -3.17 -21.64 0.10
CA TYR A 247 -4.06 -22.78 0.20
C TYR A 247 -4.25 -23.39 -1.18
N GLN A 248 -4.49 -24.70 -1.23
CA GLN A 248 -4.84 -25.40 -2.46
C GLN A 248 -6.23 -26.00 -2.28
N LEU A 249 -7.18 -25.58 -3.12
CA LEU A 249 -8.55 -26.08 -3.10
C LEU A 249 -8.69 -27.31 -4.02
N PRO A 250 -9.47 -28.33 -3.62
CA PRO A 250 -10.17 -28.45 -2.34
C PRO A 250 -9.23 -28.90 -1.19
N ILE A 251 -9.48 -28.40 0.02
CA ILE A 251 -8.75 -28.80 1.24
C ILE A 251 -9.53 -29.92 1.94
N LYS A 252 -8.88 -31.05 2.21
CA LYS A 252 -9.45 -32.14 3.01
C LYS A 252 -8.89 -32.07 4.43
N ILE A 253 -9.76 -31.88 5.42
CA ILE A 253 -9.42 -31.90 6.85
C ILE A 253 -10.29 -32.97 7.49
N GLU A 254 -9.70 -34.14 7.76
CA GLU A 254 -10.41 -35.30 8.31
C GLU A 254 -11.70 -35.61 7.50
N ASN A 255 -12.87 -35.45 8.12
CA ASN A 255 -14.19 -35.69 7.52
C ASN A 255 -14.81 -34.46 6.84
N HIS A 256 -14.18 -33.28 6.92
CA HIS A 256 -14.68 -32.05 6.32
C HIS A 256 -13.85 -31.65 5.11
N GLN A 257 -14.53 -31.24 4.03
CA GLN A 257 -13.89 -30.78 2.81
C GLN A 257 -14.29 -29.34 2.50
N ILE A 258 -13.30 -28.45 2.42
CA ILE A 258 -13.47 -27.08 1.95
C ILE A 258 -13.26 -27.11 0.44
N LYS A 259 -14.30 -26.87 -0.34
CA LYS A 259 -14.28 -26.97 -1.80
C LYS A 259 -14.22 -25.60 -2.47
N THR A 260 -14.90 -24.61 -1.90
CA THR A 260 -15.14 -23.33 -2.56
C THR A 260 -14.33 -22.20 -1.93
N LEU A 261 -14.14 -21.11 -2.68
CA LEU A 261 -13.47 -19.91 -2.19
C LEU A 261 -14.25 -19.26 -1.02
N PRO A 262 -15.59 -19.10 -1.07
CA PRO A 262 -16.35 -18.58 0.07
C PRO A 262 -16.19 -19.42 1.34
N GLU A 263 -16.26 -20.76 1.24
CA GLU A 263 -16.06 -21.65 2.39
C GLU A 263 -14.69 -21.46 3.05
N LEU A 264 -13.64 -21.32 2.23
CA LEU A 264 -12.28 -21.04 2.72
C LEU A 264 -12.22 -19.69 3.42
N ILE A 265 -12.78 -18.63 2.81
CA ILE A 265 -12.82 -17.29 3.39
C ILE A 265 -13.52 -17.35 4.75
N ILE A 266 -14.71 -17.97 4.82
CA ILE A 266 -15.48 -18.11 6.07
C ILE A 266 -14.64 -18.83 7.14
N ASN A 267 -13.99 -19.95 6.79
CA ASN A 267 -13.14 -20.69 7.71
C ASN A 267 -11.97 -19.84 8.26
N VAL A 268 -11.27 -19.14 7.37
CA VAL A 268 -10.14 -18.26 7.74
C VAL A 268 -10.62 -17.13 8.65
N TYR A 269 -11.76 -16.51 8.35
CA TYR A 269 -12.35 -15.49 9.23
C TYR A 269 -12.76 -16.05 10.59
N GLN A 270 -13.26 -17.28 10.64
CA GLN A 270 -13.61 -17.94 11.89
C GLN A 270 -12.38 -18.21 12.77
N GLN A 271 -11.26 -18.60 12.17
CA GLN A 271 -10.03 -18.90 12.90
C GLN A 271 -9.30 -17.66 13.42
N TYR A 272 -9.30 -16.56 12.65
CA TYR A 272 -8.41 -15.43 12.95
C TYR A 272 -9.12 -14.16 13.41
N ILE A 273 -10.44 -14.04 13.22
CA ILE A 273 -11.17 -12.79 13.46
C ILE A 273 -12.39 -13.01 14.37
N GLU A 274 -12.36 -12.33 15.52
CA GLU A 274 -13.49 -12.22 16.44
C GLU A 274 -14.75 -11.72 15.71
N LYS A 275 -15.91 -12.32 16.00
CA LYS A 275 -17.19 -12.00 15.34
C LYS A 275 -17.51 -10.50 15.34
N SER A 276 -17.20 -9.79 16.42
CA SER A 276 -17.45 -8.34 16.57
C SER A 276 -16.64 -7.47 15.59
N LYS A 277 -15.47 -7.93 15.15
CA LYS A 277 -14.54 -7.17 14.29
C LYS A 277 -14.74 -7.42 12.80
N ARG A 278 -15.46 -8.48 12.42
CA ARG A 278 -15.59 -8.93 11.02
C ARG A 278 -16.18 -7.88 10.07
N LYS A 279 -17.16 -7.10 10.53
CA LYS A 279 -17.82 -6.07 9.69
C LYS A 279 -16.94 -4.87 9.34
N ASN A 280 -15.91 -4.61 10.16
CA ASN A 280 -15.02 -3.47 10.02
C ASN A 280 -13.76 -3.81 9.21
N LEU A 281 -13.62 -5.06 8.78
CA LEU A 281 -12.46 -5.49 8.03
C LEU A 281 -12.66 -5.24 6.53
N TYR A 282 -11.62 -4.73 5.87
CA TYR A 282 -11.65 -4.56 4.43
C TYR A 282 -11.36 -5.91 3.75
N LEU A 283 -12.41 -6.59 3.31
CA LEU A 283 -12.31 -7.83 2.55
C LEU A 283 -12.21 -7.53 1.05
N ALA A 284 -11.07 -7.83 0.46
CA ALA A 284 -10.89 -7.78 -1.00
C ALA A 284 -10.69 -9.19 -1.55
N ILE A 285 -11.32 -9.46 -2.70
CA ILE A 285 -11.24 -10.75 -3.37
C ILE A 285 -10.84 -10.50 -4.81
N HIS A 286 -9.95 -11.33 -5.33
CA HIS A 286 -9.69 -11.45 -6.75
C HIS A 286 -9.77 -12.93 -7.12
N SER A 287 -10.47 -13.26 -8.19
CA SER A 287 -10.51 -14.63 -8.69
C SER A 287 -10.47 -14.68 -10.21
N ASP A 288 -9.63 -15.57 -10.74
CA ASP A 288 -9.59 -15.88 -12.17
C ASP A 288 -10.93 -16.45 -12.67
N SER A 289 -11.68 -17.15 -11.80
CA SER A 289 -12.96 -17.76 -12.18
C SER A 289 -14.04 -16.72 -12.47
N TYR A 290 -13.91 -15.52 -11.92
CA TYR A 290 -14.80 -14.40 -12.21
C TYR A 290 -14.55 -13.76 -13.57
N GLN A 291 -13.43 -14.05 -14.23
CA GLN A 291 -13.15 -13.61 -15.61
C GLN A 291 -13.39 -12.11 -15.85
N TYR A 292 -12.89 -11.25 -14.96
CA TYR A 292 -13.00 -9.81 -15.17
C TYR A 292 -12.17 -9.36 -16.37
N GLU A 293 -12.81 -8.67 -17.30
CA GLU A 293 -12.20 -8.09 -18.49
C GLU A 293 -12.38 -6.56 -18.49
N MET A 294 -11.54 -5.90 -19.29
CA MET A 294 -11.54 -4.44 -19.44
C MET A 294 -11.73 -4.08 -20.90
N THR A 295 -12.60 -3.11 -21.17
CA THR A 295 -12.73 -2.50 -22.50
C THR A 295 -12.77 -0.98 -22.40
N TYR A 296 -12.43 -0.33 -23.51
CA TYR A 296 -12.16 1.09 -23.59
C TYR A 296 -12.94 1.67 -24.77
N LEU A 297 -13.92 2.50 -24.45
CA LEU A 297 -14.89 3.02 -25.40
C LEU A 297 -14.75 4.53 -25.51
N LYS A 298 -15.06 5.06 -26.70
CA LYS A 298 -15.27 6.49 -26.92
C LYS A 298 -16.75 6.79 -26.75
N THR A 299 -17.05 7.84 -26.00
CA THR A 299 -18.40 8.28 -25.66
C THR A 299 -18.57 9.72 -26.11
N GLU A 300 -19.62 10.01 -26.84
CA GLU A 300 -19.99 11.38 -27.17
C GLU A 300 -20.51 12.08 -25.91
N GLU A 301 -20.10 13.34 -25.68
CA GLU A 301 -20.15 14.03 -24.38
C GLU A 301 -21.54 14.29 -23.78
N LYS A 302 -22.64 13.83 -24.40
CA LYS A 302 -23.99 14.19 -24.01
C LYS A 302 -24.86 12.95 -23.87
N LEU A 303 -25.03 12.52 -22.61
CA LEU A 303 -26.20 11.88 -21.99
C LEU A 303 -25.76 10.84 -20.94
N LYS A 304 -25.34 11.30 -19.75
CA LYS A 304 -25.03 10.41 -18.61
C LYS A 304 -26.19 9.48 -18.21
N GLY A 305 -27.44 9.86 -18.52
CA GLY A 305 -28.63 9.05 -18.22
C GLY A 305 -28.81 7.85 -19.17
N ASP A 306 -28.47 8.01 -20.45
CA ASP A 306 -28.63 6.96 -21.48
C ASP A 306 -27.33 6.22 -21.79
N PHE A 307 -26.20 6.66 -21.23
CA PHE A 307 -24.89 6.09 -21.52
C PHE A 307 -24.76 4.63 -21.08
N GLU A 308 -25.34 4.26 -19.94
CA GLU A 308 -25.31 2.87 -19.45
C GLU A 308 -26.05 1.95 -20.43
N THR A 309 -27.23 2.35 -20.91
CA THR A 309 -28.00 1.63 -21.93
C THR A 309 -27.25 1.52 -23.24
N LEU A 310 -26.59 2.60 -23.66
CA LEU A 310 -25.78 2.65 -24.89
C LEU A 310 -24.55 1.74 -24.78
N LEU A 311 -23.90 1.72 -23.62
CA LEU A 311 -22.78 0.86 -23.29
C LEU A 311 -23.20 -0.60 -23.27
N VAL A 312 -24.31 -0.94 -22.60
CA VAL A 312 -24.87 -2.30 -22.60
C VAL A 312 -25.16 -2.77 -24.04
N ASN A 313 -25.79 -1.92 -24.85
CA ASN A 313 -26.10 -2.22 -26.25
C ASN A 313 -24.85 -2.37 -27.12
N ASN A 314 -23.81 -1.56 -26.90
CA ASN A 314 -22.56 -1.67 -27.65
C ASN A 314 -21.77 -2.91 -27.23
N LEU A 315 -21.72 -3.24 -25.94
CA LEU A 315 -21.02 -4.42 -25.46
C LEU A 315 -21.72 -5.71 -25.84
N SER A 316 -23.06 -5.75 -25.81
CA SER A 316 -23.83 -6.91 -26.30
C SER A 316 -23.56 -7.15 -27.78
N LYS A 317 -23.49 -6.09 -28.60
CA LYS A 317 -23.16 -6.19 -30.03
C LYS A 317 -21.70 -6.61 -30.30
N LEU A 318 -20.74 -6.02 -29.60
CA LEU A 318 -19.30 -6.23 -29.86
C LEU A 318 -18.79 -7.57 -29.33
N TYR A 319 -19.33 -8.04 -28.21
CA TYR A 319 -18.77 -9.16 -27.46
C TYR A 319 -19.77 -10.30 -27.23
N SER A 320 -20.99 -10.21 -27.80
CA SER A 320 -22.06 -11.20 -27.59
C SER A 320 -22.36 -11.44 -26.11
N ILE A 321 -22.21 -10.40 -25.29
CA ILE A 321 -22.42 -10.45 -23.85
C ILE A 321 -23.93 -10.38 -23.58
N GLU A 322 -24.46 -11.40 -22.91
CA GLU A 322 -25.82 -11.37 -22.35
C GLU A 322 -25.84 -10.37 -21.19
N SER A 323 -26.52 -9.25 -21.36
CA SER A 323 -26.60 -8.17 -20.36
C SER A 323 -27.19 -8.66 -19.03
N GLU A 324 -28.15 -9.57 -19.07
CA GLU A 324 -28.85 -10.13 -17.90
C GLU A 324 -27.92 -10.99 -17.02
N ASN A 325 -26.98 -11.71 -17.65
CA ASN A 325 -26.05 -12.63 -16.98
C ASN A 325 -24.66 -12.03 -16.74
N SER A 326 -24.53 -10.71 -16.92
CA SER A 326 -23.25 -10.02 -16.81
C SER A 326 -23.24 -8.94 -15.74
N MET A 327 -22.07 -8.70 -15.18
CA MET A 327 -21.80 -7.60 -14.26
C MET A 327 -20.93 -6.58 -14.98
N MET A 328 -21.30 -5.31 -14.91
CA MET A 328 -20.59 -4.23 -15.60
C MET A 328 -20.50 -3.01 -14.69
N GLU A 329 -19.33 -2.38 -14.66
CA GLU A 329 -19.07 -1.12 -13.98
C GLU A 329 -18.22 -0.24 -14.89
N PHE A 330 -18.48 1.05 -14.95
CA PHE A 330 -17.76 1.96 -15.85
C PHE A 330 -17.32 3.26 -15.18
N GLU A 331 -16.22 3.81 -15.68
CA GLU A 331 -15.65 5.09 -15.25
C GLU A 331 -15.49 5.98 -16.50
N ILE A 332 -16.08 7.19 -16.49
CA ILE A 332 -15.97 8.16 -17.57
C ILE A 332 -14.93 9.22 -17.20
N ASN A 333 -13.91 9.38 -18.04
CA ASN A 333 -12.81 10.33 -17.96
C ASN A 333 -12.79 11.22 -19.21
N ASN A 334 -13.21 12.49 -19.08
CA ASN A 334 -13.31 13.45 -20.19
C ASN A 334 -11.97 13.94 -20.76
N THR A 335 -10.85 13.33 -20.37
CA THR A 335 -9.50 13.78 -20.73
C THR A 335 -8.96 13.13 -22.00
N ASN A 336 -9.56 12.04 -22.46
CA ASN A 336 -9.02 11.20 -23.52
C ASN A 336 -10.06 10.89 -24.61
N ASP A 337 -9.57 10.55 -25.81
CA ASP A 337 -10.41 10.06 -26.92
C ASP A 337 -11.22 8.81 -26.54
N LYS A 338 -10.60 7.87 -25.81
CA LYS A 338 -11.31 6.77 -25.15
C LYS A 338 -11.62 7.20 -23.72
N ASN A 339 -12.73 7.90 -23.56
CA ASN A 339 -13.17 8.49 -22.29
C ASN A 339 -13.96 7.52 -21.41
N ALA A 340 -14.42 6.35 -21.87
CA ALA A 340 -15.04 5.36 -20.98
C ALA A 340 -14.18 4.12 -20.80
N ILE A 341 -13.95 3.77 -19.54
CA ILE A 341 -13.30 2.54 -19.11
C ILE A 341 -14.38 1.65 -18.52
N VAL A 342 -14.51 0.44 -19.04
CA VAL A 342 -15.52 -0.52 -18.57
C VAL A 342 -14.82 -1.76 -18.04
N CYS A 343 -15.19 -2.18 -16.84
CA CYS A 343 -14.87 -3.49 -16.31
C CYS A 343 -16.13 -4.35 -16.36
N TYR A 344 -16.03 -5.54 -16.93
CA TYR A 344 -17.16 -6.46 -17.01
C TYR A 344 -16.77 -7.90 -16.69
N SER A 345 -17.78 -8.71 -16.38
CA SER A 345 -17.67 -10.16 -16.21
C SER A 345 -18.96 -10.82 -16.68
N SER A 346 -18.83 -11.94 -17.39
CA SER A 346 -19.95 -12.82 -17.79
C SER A 346 -20.35 -13.82 -16.70
N LYS A 347 -19.73 -13.75 -15.52
CA LYS A 347 -19.90 -14.70 -14.41
C LYS A 347 -20.74 -14.12 -13.27
N LYS A 348 -21.76 -13.33 -13.59
CA LYS A 348 -22.61 -12.64 -12.62
C LYS A 348 -23.21 -13.61 -11.59
N SER A 349 -23.78 -14.73 -12.04
CA SER A 349 -24.38 -15.74 -11.16
C SER A 349 -23.39 -16.28 -10.12
N ASP A 350 -22.17 -16.63 -10.54
CA ASP A 350 -21.14 -17.15 -9.64
C ASP A 350 -20.70 -16.09 -8.63
N ILE A 351 -20.51 -14.85 -9.08
CA ILE A 351 -20.13 -13.70 -8.25
C ILE A 351 -21.21 -13.40 -7.21
N ASP A 352 -22.48 -13.34 -7.63
CA ASP A 352 -23.62 -13.03 -6.76
C ASP A 352 -23.83 -14.14 -5.72
N GLN A 353 -23.68 -15.41 -6.11
CA GLN A 353 -23.78 -16.54 -5.19
C GLN A 353 -22.65 -16.52 -4.15
N ASP A 354 -21.41 -16.27 -4.57
CA ASP A 354 -20.27 -16.16 -3.67
C ASP A 354 -20.41 -14.97 -2.72
N TYR A 355 -20.85 -13.81 -3.24
CA TYR A 355 -21.12 -12.62 -2.45
C TYR A 355 -22.20 -12.87 -1.39
N LYS A 356 -23.33 -13.46 -1.80
CA LYS A 356 -24.44 -13.79 -0.90
C LYS A 356 -24.01 -14.74 0.21
N THR A 357 -23.27 -15.81 -0.14
CA THR A 357 -22.72 -16.78 0.83
C THR A 357 -21.86 -16.10 1.90
N LEU A 358 -21.04 -15.13 1.50
CA LEU A 358 -20.21 -14.36 2.43
C LEU A 358 -21.03 -13.42 3.31
N VAL A 359 -22.01 -12.72 2.73
CA VAL A 359 -22.92 -11.80 3.46
C VAL A 359 -23.78 -12.53 4.48
N ASP A 360 -24.36 -13.67 4.10
CA ASP A 360 -25.17 -14.52 4.99
C ASP A 360 -24.33 -15.05 6.17
N SER A 361 -23.01 -15.20 5.97
CA SER A 361 -22.04 -15.56 7.02
C SER A 361 -21.56 -14.37 7.88
N GLY A 362 -22.12 -13.17 7.66
CA GLY A 362 -21.79 -11.94 8.38
C GLY A 362 -20.49 -11.26 7.94
N LEU A 363 -19.98 -11.61 6.75
CA LEU A 363 -18.82 -10.98 6.13
C LEU A 363 -19.27 -9.97 5.08
N GLN A 364 -18.53 -8.88 4.88
CA GLN A 364 -18.87 -7.89 3.87
C GLN A 364 -17.69 -7.71 2.90
N PRO A 365 -17.69 -8.40 1.74
CA PRO A 365 -16.77 -8.10 0.65
C PRO A 365 -16.89 -6.62 0.27
N ARG A 366 -15.76 -5.92 0.22
CA ARG A 366 -15.67 -4.48 -0.07
C ARG A 366 -15.14 -4.19 -1.46
N TYR A 367 -14.37 -5.12 -2.02
CA TYR A 367 -13.66 -4.87 -3.25
C TYR A 367 -13.43 -6.15 -4.04
N ASN A 368 -13.78 -6.10 -5.32
CA ASN A 368 -13.47 -7.12 -6.30
C ASN A 368 -13.19 -6.41 -7.63
N SER A 369 -12.14 -6.81 -8.35
CA SER A 369 -11.70 -6.09 -9.54
C SER A 369 -10.75 -6.88 -10.43
N SER A 370 -10.61 -6.40 -11.66
CA SER A 370 -9.64 -6.85 -12.67
C SER A 370 -8.18 -6.49 -12.33
N ILE A 371 -7.24 -7.27 -12.88
CA ILE A 371 -5.79 -7.03 -12.75
C ILE A 371 -5.37 -5.62 -13.23
N PRO A 372 -5.84 -5.09 -14.38
CA PRO A 372 -5.46 -3.75 -14.82
C PRO A 372 -5.79 -2.65 -13.80
N LYS A 373 -6.96 -2.73 -13.14
CA LYS A 373 -7.33 -1.77 -12.09
C LYS A 373 -6.45 -1.93 -10.85
N LEU A 374 -6.10 -3.17 -10.47
CA LEU A 374 -5.16 -3.43 -9.37
C LEU A 374 -3.77 -2.82 -9.67
N LEU A 375 -3.28 -2.95 -10.91
CA LEU A 375 -2.02 -2.34 -11.34
C LEU A 375 -2.08 -0.81 -11.31
N GLN A 376 -3.20 -0.22 -11.73
CA GLN A 376 -3.44 1.23 -11.58
C GLN A 376 -3.39 1.65 -10.10
N ASN A 377 -4.06 0.90 -9.22
CA ASN A 377 -4.06 1.19 -7.79
C ASN A 377 -2.64 1.12 -7.19
N ILE A 378 -1.84 0.13 -7.58
CA ILE A 378 -0.43 0.01 -7.16
C ILE A 378 0.39 1.20 -7.66
N TYR A 379 0.26 1.55 -8.94
CA TYR A 379 0.95 2.69 -9.55
C TYR A 379 0.65 4.00 -8.80
N ASN A 380 -0.63 4.23 -8.49
CA ASN A 380 -1.11 5.42 -7.81
C ASN A 380 -0.69 5.44 -6.33
N TYR A 381 -0.80 4.30 -5.64
CA TYR A 381 -0.47 4.19 -4.22
C TYR A 381 1.02 4.45 -3.95
N TYR A 382 1.90 3.88 -4.77
CA TYR A 382 3.35 4.08 -4.62
C TYR A 382 3.87 5.35 -5.31
N ASN A 383 3.01 6.10 -5.99
CA ASN A 383 3.36 7.30 -6.76
C ASN A 383 4.53 7.04 -7.72
N LEU A 384 4.33 6.04 -8.60
CA LEU A 384 5.35 5.61 -9.57
C LEU A 384 5.48 6.56 -10.78
N LYS A 385 4.78 7.70 -10.77
CA LYS A 385 4.90 8.74 -11.78
C LYS A 385 6.30 9.36 -11.73
N LYS A 386 7.05 9.22 -12.83
CA LYS A 386 8.35 9.85 -13.00
C LYS A 386 8.24 11.15 -13.80
N ASN A 387 7.56 11.08 -14.95
CA ASN A 387 7.36 12.19 -15.87
C ASN A 387 5.87 12.32 -16.24
N ASP A 388 5.51 13.37 -16.97
CA ASP A 388 4.14 13.57 -17.49
C ASP A 388 3.79 12.65 -18.69
N GLY A 389 4.72 11.77 -19.08
CA GLY A 389 4.53 10.78 -20.13
C GLY A 389 3.79 9.51 -19.69
N TYR A 390 3.63 8.59 -20.64
CA TYR A 390 3.00 7.30 -20.40
C TYR A 390 3.87 6.35 -19.57
N ALA A 391 3.24 5.59 -18.68
CA ALA A 391 3.85 4.46 -18.00
C ALA A 391 3.26 3.14 -18.49
N LEU A 392 4.11 2.13 -18.61
CA LEU A 392 3.74 0.80 -19.03
C LEU A 392 3.91 -0.17 -17.86
N LEU A 393 2.84 -0.87 -17.48
CA LEU A 393 2.89 -1.90 -16.45
C LEU A 393 2.62 -3.26 -17.10
N ILE A 394 3.55 -4.19 -16.91
CA ILE A 394 3.51 -5.55 -17.44
C ILE A 394 3.40 -6.51 -16.25
N TYR A 395 2.32 -7.28 -16.21
CA TYR A 395 2.09 -8.28 -15.17
C TYR A 395 1.99 -9.67 -15.79
N ILE A 396 3.04 -10.47 -15.58
CA ILE A 396 3.12 -11.84 -16.09
C ILE A 396 2.50 -12.77 -15.05
N ASP A 397 1.23 -13.09 -15.25
CA ASP A 397 0.49 -14.00 -14.39
C ASP A 397 0.79 -15.47 -14.74
N ARG A 398 0.07 -16.42 -14.12
CA ARG A 398 0.20 -17.85 -14.38
C ARG A 398 -0.21 -18.22 -15.80
N PHE A 399 -1.29 -17.65 -16.31
CA PHE A 399 -1.88 -18.02 -17.61
C PHE A 399 -1.82 -16.94 -18.67
N LYS A 400 -1.86 -15.66 -18.27
CA LYS A 400 -1.88 -14.51 -19.17
C LYS A 400 -0.83 -13.50 -18.74
N THR A 401 -0.42 -12.65 -19.67
CA THR A 401 0.36 -11.44 -19.35
C THR A 401 -0.51 -10.22 -19.63
N HIS A 402 -0.73 -9.39 -18.61
CA HIS A 402 -1.45 -8.13 -18.74
C HIS A 402 -0.47 -7.00 -19.06
N ILE A 403 -0.83 -6.16 -20.02
CA ILE A 403 -0.06 -5.01 -20.47
C ILE A 403 -0.98 -3.80 -20.30
N VAL A 404 -0.57 -2.86 -19.45
CA VAL A 404 -1.42 -1.76 -18.98
C VAL A 404 -0.73 -0.43 -19.23
N LEU A 405 -1.41 0.46 -19.93
CA LEU A 405 -0.95 1.81 -20.23
C LEU A 405 -1.61 2.80 -19.27
N ILE A 406 -0.79 3.59 -18.56
CA ILE A 406 -1.24 4.60 -17.59
C ILE A 406 -0.67 5.95 -18.00
N GLN A 407 -1.47 7.01 -17.90
CA GLN A 407 -1.04 8.40 -18.05
C GLN A 407 -1.61 9.22 -16.91
N GLU A 408 -0.79 10.06 -16.26
CA GLU A 408 -1.25 10.94 -15.17
C GLU A 408 -2.13 10.27 -14.09
N ASN A 409 -1.76 9.04 -13.68
CA ASN A 409 -2.50 8.21 -12.69
C ASN A 409 -3.85 7.65 -13.19
N GLN A 410 -4.20 7.90 -14.46
CA GLN A 410 -5.38 7.37 -15.14
C GLN A 410 -5.03 6.16 -16.01
N LEU A 411 -5.88 5.15 -15.94
CA LEU A 411 -5.79 3.97 -16.78
C LEU A 411 -6.26 4.35 -18.20
N MET A 412 -5.38 4.20 -19.19
CA MET A 412 -5.67 4.63 -20.57
C MET A 412 -6.21 3.48 -21.40
N GLU A 413 -5.47 2.37 -21.39
CA GLU A 413 -5.78 1.19 -22.17
C GLU A 413 -5.10 -0.02 -21.51
N SER A 414 -5.66 -1.21 -21.71
CA SER A 414 -5.02 -2.45 -21.32
C SER A 414 -5.31 -3.54 -22.32
N ARG A 415 -4.36 -4.46 -22.45
CA ARG A 415 -4.42 -5.63 -23.31
C ARG A 415 -3.85 -6.81 -22.55
N TYR A 416 -4.10 -8.01 -23.05
CA TYR A 416 -3.46 -9.21 -22.53
C TYR A 416 -3.04 -10.14 -23.65
N ILE A 417 -2.01 -10.95 -23.38
CA ILE A 417 -1.60 -12.07 -24.22
C ILE A 417 -1.77 -13.37 -23.44
N HIS A 418 -2.10 -14.47 -24.13
CA HIS A 418 -2.31 -15.79 -23.53
C HIS A 418 -0.99 -16.54 -23.26
N ILE A 419 0.02 -15.80 -22.83
CA ILE A 419 1.32 -16.34 -22.41
C ILE A 419 1.56 -15.87 -20.97
N GLY A 420 1.64 -16.84 -20.05
CA GLY A 420 1.99 -16.62 -18.65
C GLY A 420 3.05 -17.61 -18.19
N LEU A 421 3.34 -17.67 -16.89
CA LEU A 421 4.36 -18.56 -16.33
C LEU A 421 4.14 -20.05 -16.68
N ASN A 422 2.89 -20.51 -16.71
CA ASN A 422 2.56 -21.91 -17.01
C ASN A 422 2.86 -22.29 -18.47
N TYR A 423 2.92 -21.32 -19.40
CA TYR A 423 3.33 -21.57 -20.78
C TYR A 423 4.77 -22.11 -20.83
N PHE A 424 5.68 -21.50 -20.06
CA PHE A 424 7.06 -21.96 -19.92
C PHE A 424 7.14 -23.29 -19.16
N ILE A 425 6.45 -23.38 -18.02
CA ILE A 425 6.51 -24.57 -17.17
C ILE A 425 6.03 -25.81 -17.94
N SER A 426 4.87 -25.74 -18.59
CA SER A 426 4.26 -26.90 -19.26
C SER A 426 5.14 -27.44 -20.39
N ARG A 427 5.86 -26.56 -21.10
CA ARG A 427 6.75 -26.98 -22.19
C ARG A 427 8.07 -27.54 -21.69
N LEU A 428 8.67 -26.90 -20.68
CA LEU A 428 9.92 -27.37 -20.08
C LEU A 428 9.74 -28.64 -19.24
N SER A 429 8.56 -28.84 -18.63
CA SER A 429 8.28 -30.06 -17.86
C SER A 429 8.30 -31.33 -18.72
N LYS A 430 8.07 -31.21 -20.04
CA LYS A 430 8.19 -32.33 -20.99
C LYS A 430 9.64 -32.83 -21.12
N LEU A 431 10.62 -31.99 -20.79
CA LEU A 431 12.03 -32.35 -20.83
C LEU A 431 12.47 -33.16 -19.62
N ALA A 432 11.76 -33.04 -18.49
CA ALA A 432 12.03 -33.81 -17.27
C ALA A 432 11.56 -35.28 -17.38
N SER A 433 11.49 -35.83 -18.60
CA SER A 433 10.89 -37.14 -18.88
C SER A 433 11.71 -38.29 -18.27
N GLY A 434 11.12 -38.92 -17.26
CA GLY A 434 11.50 -40.22 -16.71
C GLY A 434 10.83 -40.50 -15.37
N ASN A 435 9.62 -41.09 -15.35
CA ASN A 435 8.87 -41.50 -14.13
C ASN A 435 8.76 -40.48 -12.96
N VAL A 436 9.20 -39.24 -13.12
CA VAL A 436 9.19 -38.21 -12.06
C VAL A 436 7.74 -37.74 -11.84
N PRO A 437 7.26 -37.69 -10.59
CA PRO A 437 5.96 -37.12 -10.26
C PRO A 437 5.81 -35.69 -10.81
N THR A 438 4.62 -35.34 -11.31
CA THR A 438 4.35 -34.04 -11.98
C THR A 438 4.73 -32.82 -11.13
N GLU A 439 4.58 -32.89 -9.81
CA GLU A 439 4.94 -31.81 -8.88
C GLU A 439 6.45 -31.61 -8.75
N GLU A 440 7.23 -32.71 -8.76
CA GLU A 440 8.69 -32.64 -8.68
C GLU A 440 9.28 -32.12 -10.00
N ALA A 441 8.75 -32.56 -11.14
CA ALA A 441 9.11 -31.99 -12.44
C ALA A 441 8.81 -30.47 -12.50
N ARG A 442 7.64 -30.04 -11.99
CA ARG A 442 7.27 -28.63 -11.90
C ARG A 442 8.22 -27.84 -11.00
N SER A 443 8.62 -28.41 -9.87
CA SER A 443 9.58 -27.79 -8.94
C SER A 443 10.96 -27.61 -9.59
N ASN A 444 11.47 -28.63 -10.27
CA ASN A 444 12.76 -28.58 -10.97
C ASN A 444 12.76 -27.53 -12.09
N VAL A 445 11.66 -27.43 -12.85
CA VAL A 445 11.50 -26.40 -13.88
C VAL A 445 11.42 -25.00 -13.29
N LEU A 446 10.69 -24.81 -12.18
CA LEU A 446 10.65 -23.52 -11.49
C LEU A 446 12.03 -23.10 -10.99
N HIS A 447 12.78 -24.04 -10.40
CA HIS A 447 14.17 -23.81 -9.99
C HIS A 447 15.05 -23.41 -11.19
N PHE A 448 14.90 -24.10 -12.32
CA PHE A 448 15.60 -23.75 -13.56
C PHE A 448 15.27 -22.30 -14.01
N LEU A 449 14.00 -21.94 -14.04
CA LEU A 449 13.54 -20.61 -14.46
C LEU A 449 14.04 -19.49 -13.53
N GLU A 450 14.08 -19.73 -12.22
CA GLU A 450 14.50 -18.74 -11.22
C GLU A 450 16.03 -18.56 -11.17
N ASN A 451 16.79 -19.66 -11.24
CA ASN A 451 18.24 -19.62 -11.04
C ASN A 451 19.04 -19.46 -12.34
N TYR A 452 18.49 -19.89 -13.46
CA TYR A 452 19.18 -19.89 -14.75
C TYR A 452 18.47 -19.00 -15.77
N GLY A 453 17.17 -19.22 -15.94
CA GLY A 453 16.27 -18.44 -16.80
C GLY A 453 16.83 -18.17 -18.20
N ILE A 454 16.55 -16.98 -18.73
CA ILE A 454 16.80 -16.64 -20.14
C ILE A 454 18.27 -16.24 -20.31
N SER A 455 19.04 -16.97 -21.13
CA SER A 455 20.45 -16.64 -21.39
C SER A 455 20.82 -16.77 -22.86
N LYS A 456 21.47 -15.72 -23.39
CA LYS A 456 22.09 -15.71 -24.72
C LYS A 456 23.45 -16.44 -24.76
N THR A 457 24.09 -16.66 -23.61
CA THR A 457 25.40 -17.35 -23.52
C THR A 457 25.28 -18.77 -22.95
N LYS A 458 26.09 -19.70 -23.49
CA LYS A 458 26.32 -21.02 -22.86
C LYS A 458 27.10 -20.76 -21.57
N ASN A 459 26.41 -20.78 -20.44
CA ASN A 459 27.11 -20.81 -19.16
C ASN A 459 27.59 -22.25 -18.95
N LYS A 460 28.89 -22.45 -18.74
CA LYS A 460 29.45 -23.73 -18.29
C LYS A 460 29.01 -23.95 -16.85
N PHE A 461 27.82 -24.50 -16.66
CA PHE A 461 27.43 -25.03 -15.35
C PHE A 461 27.88 -26.49 -15.29
N GLU A 462 28.73 -26.82 -14.33
CA GLU A 462 29.03 -28.21 -14.00
C GLU A 462 27.74 -28.88 -13.53
N LEU A 463 27.41 -30.01 -14.15
CA LEU A 463 26.14 -30.69 -14.01
C LEU A 463 25.84 -31.04 -12.54
N GLN A 464 24.68 -30.61 -12.08
CA GLN A 464 23.94 -31.30 -11.02
C GLN A 464 22.56 -31.63 -11.59
N ASP A 465 22.26 -32.92 -11.61
CA ASP A 465 20.94 -33.52 -11.79
C ASP A 465 20.29 -33.40 -13.17
N GLY A 466 20.56 -34.38 -14.04
CA GLY A 466 19.59 -35.09 -14.92
C GLY A 466 18.60 -34.30 -15.79
N PHE A 467 18.59 -32.98 -15.73
CA PHE A 467 17.69 -32.07 -16.41
C PHE A 467 18.44 -31.55 -17.63
N PRO A 468 17.89 -31.70 -18.85
CA PRO A 468 18.59 -31.38 -20.07
C PRO A 468 18.68 -29.86 -20.26
N TYR A 469 19.68 -29.25 -19.62
CA TYR A 469 19.83 -27.80 -19.50
C TYR A 469 19.95 -27.10 -20.86
N ASP A 470 20.73 -27.67 -21.78
CA ASP A 470 20.93 -27.08 -23.11
C ASP A 470 19.63 -27.07 -23.92
N ASP A 471 18.86 -28.17 -23.89
CA ASP A 471 17.55 -28.27 -24.54
C ASP A 471 16.53 -27.32 -23.90
N ALA A 472 16.52 -27.27 -22.55
CA ALA A 472 15.67 -26.37 -21.79
C ALA A 472 15.95 -24.91 -22.13
N ARG A 473 17.22 -24.56 -22.33
CA ARG A 473 17.63 -23.21 -22.73
C ARG A 473 17.19 -22.87 -24.16
N LEU A 474 17.34 -23.79 -25.11
CA LEU A 474 16.88 -23.59 -26.49
C LEU A 474 15.37 -23.35 -26.53
N ILE A 475 14.61 -24.22 -25.86
CA ILE A 475 13.15 -24.09 -25.74
C ILE A 475 12.76 -22.79 -25.05
N LEU A 476 13.41 -22.44 -23.93
CA LEU A 476 13.11 -21.21 -23.21
C LEU A 476 13.35 -19.96 -24.09
N ASN A 477 14.43 -19.92 -24.87
CA ASN A 477 14.71 -18.81 -25.77
C ASN A 477 13.66 -18.68 -26.88
N GLU A 478 13.22 -19.80 -27.46
CA GLU A 478 12.14 -19.83 -28.46
C GLU A 478 10.83 -19.29 -27.87
N LEU A 479 10.39 -19.84 -26.73
CA LEU A 479 9.16 -19.43 -26.05
C LEU A 479 9.20 -17.94 -25.65
N SER A 480 10.36 -17.48 -25.21
CA SER A 480 10.56 -16.07 -24.83
C SER A 480 10.49 -15.16 -26.05
N SER A 481 11.03 -15.56 -27.20
CA SER A 481 10.93 -14.82 -28.46
C SER A 481 9.48 -14.65 -28.91
N ILE A 482 8.68 -15.73 -28.85
CA ILE A 482 7.24 -15.69 -29.15
C ILE A 482 6.52 -14.71 -28.22
N MET A 483 6.80 -14.77 -26.92
CA MET A 483 6.21 -13.84 -25.94
C MET A 483 6.58 -12.39 -26.23
N MET A 484 7.84 -12.10 -26.56
CA MET A 484 8.30 -10.74 -26.87
C MET A 484 7.65 -10.19 -28.13
N ASN A 485 7.48 -11.01 -29.18
CA ASN A 485 6.80 -10.59 -30.40
C ASN A 485 5.34 -10.22 -30.14
N GLN A 486 4.58 -11.08 -29.45
CA GLN A 486 3.18 -10.79 -29.10
C GLN A 486 3.05 -9.57 -28.18
N MET A 487 4.01 -9.38 -27.26
CA MET A 487 4.06 -8.20 -26.41
C MET A 487 4.29 -6.93 -27.22
N LYS A 488 5.25 -6.95 -28.15
CA LYS A 488 5.53 -5.82 -29.06
C LYS A 488 4.31 -5.48 -29.91
N ASP A 489 3.63 -6.47 -30.47
CA ASP A 489 2.41 -6.27 -31.23
C ASP A 489 1.29 -5.68 -30.37
N SER A 490 1.13 -6.17 -29.14
CA SER A 490 0.14 -5.64 -28.20
C SER A 490 0.41 -4.19 -27.83
N ILE A 491 1.66 -3.81 -27.58
CA ILE A 491 2.07 -2.43 -27.27
C ILE A 491 1.85 -1.53 -28.50
N ASN A 492 2.22 -2.02 -29.67
CA ASN A 492 2.05 -1.31 -30.94
C ASN A 492 0.58 -1.00 -31.24
N ASN A 493 -0.33 -1.85 -30.80
CA ASN A 493 -1.78 -1.70 -31.02
C ASN A 493 -2.46 -0.79 -29.98
N PHE A 494 -1.73 -0.13 -29.07
CA PHE A 494 -2.33 0.92 -28.26
C PHE A 494 -2.73 2.11 -29.13
N SER A 495 -3.97 2.56 -28.94
CA SER A 495 -4.63 3.57 -29.78
C SER A 495 -4.08 4.99 -29.60
N ILE A 496 -3.41 5.26 -28.47
CA ILE A 496 -3.14 6.62 -27.98
C ILE A 496 -1.64 6.97 -27.97
N ILE A 497 -0.74 6.03 -28.28
CA ILE A 497 0.69 6.36 -28.38
C ILE A 497 0.86 7.23 -29.64
N PRO A 498 1.12 8.55 -29.52
CA PRO A 498 1.30 9.40 -30.68
C PRO A 498 2.61 8.95 -31.33
N ARG A 499 2.51 8.10 -32.34
CA ARG A 499 3.62 7.89 -33.25
C ARG A 499 3.65 9.14 -34.10
N ALA A 500 4.43 10.14 -33.67
CA ALA A 500 4.80 11.22 -34.57
C ALA A 500 5.35 10.54 -35.82
N ILE A 501 4.64 10.73 -36.92
CA ILE A 501 5.01 10.24 -38.25
C ILE A 501 6.44 10.71 -38.50
N GLY A 502 7.41 9.79 -38.39
CA GLY A 502 8.82 10.05 -38.65
C GLY A 502 9.80 9.91 -37.48
N ASP A 503 9.36 9.86 -36.21
CA ASP A 503 10.28 9.77 -35.06
C ASP A 503 10.13 8.47 -34.26
N ASN A 504 11.16 7.62 -34.33
CA ASN A 504 11.31 6.38 -33.55
C ASN A 504 11.59 6.62 -32.04
N ASN A 505 11.32 7.83 -31.51
CA ASN A 505 11.80 8.30 -30.21
C ASN A 505 10.73 8.29 -29.10
N PHE A 506 9.64 7.54 -29.24
CA PHE A 506 8.68 7.41 -28.14
C PHE A 506 9.29 6.61 -26.99
N VAL A 507 9.43 7.25 -25.82
CA VAL A 507 10.02 6.66 -24.62
C VAL A 507 8.98 6.72 -23.48
N PHE A 508 8.66 5.55 -22.90
CA PHE A 508 7.83 5.51 -21.71
C PHE A 508 8.51 6.22 -20.53
N GLY A 509 7.74 7.02 -19.78
CA GLY A 509 8.18 7.65 -18.53
C GLY A 509 8.54 6.62 -17.44
N GLY A 510 8.05 5.39 -17.55
CA GLY A 510 8.50 4.25 -16.76
C GLY A 510 7.89 2.94 -17.24
N VAL A 511 8.70 1.87 -17.24
CA VAL A 511 8.24 0.51 -17.54
C VAL A 511 8.42 -0.34 -16.29
N TYR A 512 7.35 -1.00 -15.87
CA TYR A 512 7.32 -1.79 -14.65
C TYR A 512 6.89 -3.22 -14.94
N ILE A 513 7.55 -4.19 -14.31
CA ILE A 513 7.23 -5.61 -14.42
C ILE A 513 6.85 -6.22 -13.07
N GLY A 514 5.84 -7.08 -13.05
CA GLY A 514 5.45 -7.85 -11.87
C GLY A 514 4.76 -9.18 -12.20
N GLY A 515 4.26 -9.84 -11.16
CA GLY A 515 3.58 -11.14 -11.28
C GLY A 515 4.54 -12.34 -11.16
N PRO A 516 3.99 -13.55 -11.00
CA PRO A 516 4.78 -14.76 -10.80
C PRO A 516 5.79 -15.03 -11.93
N GLY A 517 5.43 -14.75 -13.19
CA GLY A 517 6.35 -14.94 -14.33
C GLY A 517 7.47 -13.91 -14.44
N SER A 518 7.38 -12.79 -13.71
CA SER A 518 8.47 -11.78 -13.67
C SER A 518 9.72 -12.27 -12.92
N HIS A 519 9.62 -13.38 -12.18
CA HIS A 519 10.72 -14.00 -11.45
C HIS A 519 11.61 -14.88 -12.33
N ILE A 520 11.22 -15.16 -13.58
CA ILE A 520 12.11 -15.81 -14.54
C ILE A 520 13.36 -14.95 -14.69
N LYS A 521 14.54 -15.55 -14.49
CA LYS A 521 15.81 -14.83 -14.52
C LYS A 521 16.04 -14.18 -15.89
N ASN A 522 16.48 -12.92 -15.85
CA ASN A 522 16.71 -12.05 -17.01
C ASN A 522 15.46 -11.69 -17.86
N MET A 523 14.24 -11.96 -17.38
CA MET A 523 13.01 -11.55 -18.07
C MET A 523 12.88 -10.02 -18.19
N ASP A 524 13.25 -9.30 -17.13
CA ASP A 524 13.34 -7.83 -17.11
C ASP A 524 14.29 -7.28 -18.17
N ARG A 525 15.48 -7.88 -18.29
CA ARG A 525 16.45 -7.50 -19.33
C ARG A 525 15.92 -7.79 -20.72
N LEU A 526 15.29 -8.95 -20.93
CA LEU A 526 14.72 -9.30 -22.24
C LEU A 526 13.61 -8.32 -22.65
N ILE A 527 12.72 -7.95 -21.73
CA ILE A 527 11.67 -6.96 -21.98
C ILE A 527 12.30 -5.59 -22.23
N SER A 528 13.35 -5.22 -21.48
CA SER A 528 14.06 -3.96 -21.68
C SER A 528 14.70 -3.89 -23.07
N ASP A 529 15.40 -4.94 -23.51
CA ASP A 529 15.95 -5.08 -24.87
C ASP A 529 14.84 -4.98 -25.94
N THR A 530 13.65 -5.54 -25.68
CA THR A 530 12.53 -5.59 -26.63
C THR A 530 11.81 -4.25 -26.78
N ILE A 531 11.58 -3.55 -25.66
CA ILE A 531 10.83 -2.29 -25.63
C ILE A 531 11.75 -1.08 -25.89
N GLY A 532 13.05 -1.20 -25.59
CA GLY A 532 13.99 -0.08 -25.67
C GLY A 532 13.95 0.84 -24.45
N ASN A 533 13.33 0.40 -23.35
CA ASN A 533 13.21 1.17 -22.09
C ASN A 533 13.74 0.38 -20.90
N PRO A 534 14.33 1.02 -19.89
CA PRO A 534 14.70 0.36 -18.65
C PRO A 534 13.45 -0.15 -17.91
N VAL A 535 13.50 -1.39 -17.44
CA VAL A 535 12.38 -2.07 -16.77
C VAL A 535 12.66 -2.18 -15.27
N GLU A 536 11.70 -1.76 -14.45
CA GLU A 536 11.77 -1.85 -12.99
C GLU A 536 10.83 -2.92 -12.44
N LYS A 537 11.31 -3.72 -11.47
CA LYS A 537 10.48 -4.72 -10.80
C LYS A 537 9.57 -4.08 -9.77
N LEU A 538 8.25 -4.26 -9.90
CA LEU A 538 7.26 -3.80 -8.91
C LEU A 538 7.56 -4.35 -7.51
N ASN A 539 8.09 -5.57 -7.43
CA ASN A 539 8.46 -6.21 -6.16
C ASN A 539 9.60 -5.47 -5.42
N SER A 540 10.55 -4.86 -6.13
CA SER A 540 11.62 -4.10 -5.46
C SER A 540 11.08 -2.81 -4.84
N ILE A 541 10.10 -2.17 -5.49
CA ILE A 541 9.51 -0.91 -5.04
C ILE A 541 8.61 -1.14 -3.82
N THR A 542 7.81 -2.20 -3.84
CA THR A 542 7.00 -2.62 -2.68
C THR A 542 7.92 -3.00 -1.50
N THR A 543 8.94 -3.84 -1.73
CA THR A 543 9.88 -4.31 -0.69
C THR A 543 10.74 -3.20 -0.08
N THR A 544 11.21 -2.24 -0.88
CA THR A 544 11.97 -1.08 -0.35
C THR A 544 11.09 -0.15 0.47
N SER A 545 9.81 0.00 0.11
CA SER A 545 8.81 0.68 0.93
C SER A 545 8.61 -0.05 2.26
N PHE A 546 8.48 -1.38 2.26
CA PHE A 546 8.42 -2.20 3.49
C PHE A 546 9.67 -2.03 4.37
N LYS A 547 10.89 -2.06 3.81
CA LYS A 547 12.14 -1.87 4.58
C LYS A 547 12.27 -0.46 5.17
N LYS A 548 11.83 0.59 4.46
CA LYS A 548 11.82 1.98 4.97
C LYS A 548 10.81 2.15 6.12
N ILE A 549 9.68 1.44 6.07
CA ILE A 549 8.66 1.41 7.13
C ILE A 549 9.24 0.81 8.42
N ASN A 550 10.00 -0.28 8.32
CA ASN A 550 10.57 -1.00 9.47
C ASN A 550 11.83 -0.33 10.07
N ASN A 551 12.54 0.48 9.29
CA ASN A 551 13.71 1.22 9.78
C ASN A 551 13.36 2.49 10.59
N SER A 552 12.11 2.94 10.59
CA SER A 552 11.70 4.12 11.36
C SER A 552 11.27 3.74 12.78
N LYS A 553 12.25 3.65 13.68
CA LYS A 553 12.18 3.60 15.16
C LYS A 553 10.81 3.22 15.73
N ARG A 554 10.50 1.91 15.77
CA ARG A 554 9.77 1.21 16.86
C ARG A 554 9.76 -0.30 16.61
N ASP A 555 9.84 -1.01 17.73
CA ASP A 555 9.77 -2.46 17.97
C ASP A 555 11.02 -3.31 17.73
N ILE A 556 11.75 -3.54 18.83
CA ILE A 556 12.75 -4.60 18.99
C ILE A 556 12.11 -5.98 18.71
N LEU A 557 10.81 -6.14 18.97
CA LEU A 557 10.06 -7.39 18.79
C LEU A 557 9.82 -7.73 17.31
N THR A 558 9.62 -6.73 16.44
CA THR A 558 9.53 -6.95 14.99
C THR A 558 10.90 -7.29 14.41
N ARG A 559 11.99 -6.68 14.90
CA ARG A 559 13.36 -7.10 14.56
C ARG A 559 13.69 -8.52 15.01
N VAL A 560 13.22 -8.96 16.16
CA VAL A 560 13.41 -10.35 16.61
C VAL A 560 12.61 -11.31 15.73
N LYS A 561 11.38 -10.97 15.34
CA LYS A 561 10.59 -11.77 14.39
C LYS A 561 11.19 -11.77 12.98
N GLU A 562 11.66 -10.63 12.48
CA GLU A 562 12.35 -10.53 11.19
C GLU A 562 13.67 -11.28 11.20
N ASN A 563 14.47 -11.15 12.26
CA ASN A 563 15.68 -11.93 12.42
C ASN A 563 15.33 -13.41 12.56
N TYR A 564 14.25 -13.78 13.23
CA TYR A 564 13.81 -15.17 13.29
C TYR A 564 13.35 -15.70 11.92
N ILE A 565 12.60 -14.92 11.13
CA ILE A 565 12.17 -15.28 9.78
C ILE A 565 13.36 -15.34 8.82
N LEU A 566 14.26 -14.35 8.86
CA LEU A 566 15.45 -14.29 8.03
C LEU A 566 16.44 -15.38 8.41
N ASN A 567 16.60 -15.67 9.70
CA ASN A 567 17.45 -16.75 10.20
C ASN A 567 16.82 -18.11 9.91
N ASN A 568 15.49 -18.25 9.96
CA ASN A 568 14.80 -19.47 9.51
C ASN A 568 14.90 -19.65 7.99
N LYS A 569 14.79 -18.57 7.20
CA LYS A 569 14.99 -18.61 5.74
C LYS A 569 16.43 -19.00 5.39
N LYS A 570 17.42 -18.38 6.04
CA LYS A 570 18.83 -18.76 5.89
C LYS A 570 19.10 -20.18 6.37
N LYS A 571 18.47 -20.61 7.48
CA LYS A 571 18.60 -21.97 8.01
C LYS A 571 17.92 -22.99 7.12
N SER A 572 16.81 -22.65 6.48
CA SER A 572 16.16 -23.51 5.48
C SER A 572 16.96 -23.55 4.18
N GLU A 573 17.51 -22.43 3.71
CA GLU A 573 18.39 -22.38 2.54
C GLU A 573 19.67 -23.18 2.79
N ASN A 574 20.29 -23.03 3.97
CA ASN A 574 21.47 -23.79 4.36
C ASN A 574 21.16 -25.27 4.56
N LYS A 575 20.01 -25.63 5.16
CA LYS A 575 19.58 -27.03 5.26
C LYS A 575 19.29 -27.63 3.89
N LEU A 576 18.65 -26.87 2.99
CA LEU A 576 18.37 -27.31 1.63
C LEU A 576 19.68 -27.54 0.87
N LYS A 577 20.65 -26.63 1.03
CA LYS A 577 21.98 -26.76 0.45
C LYS A 577 22.75 -27.97 1.01
N ASP A 578 22.74 -28.15 2.33
CA ASP A 578 23.37 -29.31 2.99
C ASP A 578 22.71 -30.64 2.58
N VAL A 579 21.39 -30.64 2.36
CA VAL A 579 20.66 -31.79 1.80
C VAL A 579 21.02 -32.01 0.33
N GLN A 580 21.13 -30.96 -0.48
CA GLN A 580 21.56 -31.05 -1.88
C GLN A 580 22.99 -31.58 -2.00
N ASP A 581 23.91 -31.09 -1.16
CA ASP A 581 25.31 -31.53 -1.12
C ASP A 581 25.39 -33.02 -0.71
N LYS A 582 24.62 -33.44 0.31
CA LYS A 582 24.52 -34.87 0.70
C LYS A 582 23.92 -35.75 -0.39
N ILE A 583 22.88 -35.29 -1.09
CA ILE A 583 22.28 -36.01 -2.22
C ILE A 583 23.31 -36.14 -3.34
N GLN A 584 24.10 -35.11 -3.61
CA GLN A 584 25.14 -35.15 -4.63
C GLN A 584 26.29 -36.10 -4.24
N GLU A 585 26.72 -36.11 -2.98
CA GLU A 585 27.71 -37.07 -2.47
C GLU A 585 27.21 -38.51 -2.58
N GLN A 586 25.95 -38.77 -2.23
CA GLN A 586 25.34 -40.09 -2.36
C GLN A 586 25.19 -40.50 -3.84
N LYS A 587 24.83 -39.58 -4.73
CA LYS A 587 24.79 -39.84 -6.18
C LYS A 587 26.18 -40.19 -6.73
N LYS A 588 27.21 -39.43 -6.35
CA LYS A 588 28.61 -39.74 -6.71
C LYS A 588 29.04 -41.10 -6.18
N ALA A 589 28.70 -41.44 -4.93
CA ALA A 589 29.00 -42.75 -4.35
C ALA A 589 28.29 -43.90 -5.11
N ILE A 590 27.03 -43.69 -5.54
CA ILE A 590 26.28 -44.66 -6.33
C ILE A 590 26.88 -44.83 -7.72
N GLU A 591 27.25 -43.74 -8.41
CA GLU A 591 27.92 -43.79 -9.71
C GLU A 591 29.30 -44.46 -9.63
N MET A 592 30.08 -44.17 -8.59
CA MET A 592 31.35 -44.84 -8.31
C MET A 592 31.15 -46.34 -8.01
N SER A 593 30.03 -46.73 -7.39
CA SER A 593 29.70 -48.13 -7.11
C SER A 593 29.18 -48.93 -8.32
N LYS A 594 28.69 -48.23 -9.35
CA LYS A 594 28.17 -48.79 -10.61
C LYS A 594 29.16 -48.66 -11.77
N SER A 595 30.30 -47.99 -11.57
CA SER A 595 31.35 -47.85 -12.58
C SER A 595 31.95 -49.21 -12.97
N PRO A 596 32.21 -49.47 -14.27
CA PRO A 596 32.89 -50.68 -14.75
C PRO A 596 34.24 -50.94 -14.07
N GLU A 597 34.91 -49.88 -13.63
CA GLU A 597 36.20 -49.92 -12.96
C GLU A 597 36.06 -50.45 -11.52
N SER A 598 34.99 -50.06 -10.82
CA SER A 598 34.65 -50.62 -9.49
C SER A 598 34.24 -52.10 -9.55
N ALA A 599 33.62 -52.52 -10.67
CA ALA A 599 33.30 -53.92 -10.93
C ALA A 599 34.56 -54.76 -11.20
N LYS A 600 35.55 -54.22 -11.92
CA LYS A 600 36.89 -54.83 -12.08
C LYS A 600 37.60 -55.01 -10.73
N TYR A 601 37.58 -54.01 -9.86
CA TYR A 601 38.18 -54.10 -8.52
C TYR A 601 37.46 -55.09 -7.59
N ARG A 602 36.15 -55.31 -7.75
CA ARG A 602 35.40 -56.35 -7.01
C ARG A 602 35.68 -57.76 -7.53
N LEU A 603 35.83 -57.93 -8.85
CA LEU A 603 36.16 -59.22 -9.47
C LEU A 603 37.61 -59.66 -9.21
N ALA A 604 38.55 -58.72 -9.01
CA ALA A 604 39.92 -59.04 -8.65
C ALA A 604 40.12 -59.38 -7.14
N ARG A 605 39.06 -59.29 -6.33
CA ARG A 605 39.09 -59.54 -4.88
C ARG A 605 38.29 -60.78 -4.46
N LEU A 606 37.59 -61.41 -5.40
CA LEU A 606 37.12 -62.79 -5.32
C LEU A 606 38.19 -63.68 -5.94
#